data_AF-A0A5C3FCV6-F1
#
_entry.id   AF-A0A5C3FCV6-F1
#
_cell.length_a   1.000
_cell.length_b   1.000
_cell.length_c   1.000
_cell.angle_alpha   90.00
_cell.angle_beta   90.00
_cell.angle_gamma   90.00
#
_symmetry.space_group_name_H-M   'P 1'
#
loop_
_entity.id
_entity.type
_entity.pdbx_description
1 polymer ?
#
loop_
_entity_poly.entity_id
_entity_poly.type
_entity_poly.pdbx_seq_one_letter_code
_entity_poly.pdbx_strand_id
1 'polypeptide(L)'
;MSNTSHVAPVDLDSWNISLFPEDLLGLLTPETPLELVSHSSVSILRDDPFFKDWVFAGDIHGHIRIHPSYKAPLVQSLQGNNLALELSPFPTALIKGNQHISINTFVDALHAIGCTHIRVNAYGWKETLDIPGRRPLSYGNPLHPHAHLNTFDLGTHYHSSAITLLSPRHRDPRIKVYPPLTPIGKG
;
A
#
# COMPACT_ATOMS: atom_id res chain seq x y z
N MET A 1 24.49 -28.72 14.51
CA MET A 1 25.30 -27.64 13.89
C MET A 1 24.38 -26.85 12.99
N SER A 2 24.10 -25.61 13.37
CA SER A 2 23.11 -24.74 12.72
C SER A 2 23.72 -24.15 11.45
N ASN A 3 23.41 -24.75 10.31
CA ASN A 3 23.70 -24.16 9.01
C ASN A 3 22.63 -23.08 8.76
N THR A 4 22.82 -21.87 9.27
CA THR A 4 22.03 -20.71 8.84
C THR A 4 22.53 -20.31 7.45
N SER A 5 22.14 -21.08 6.44
CA SER A 5 22.10 -20.55 5.08
C SER A 5 21.19 -19.34 5.12
N HIS A 6 21.74 -18.14 4.90
CA HIS A 6 20.92 -16.97 4.64
C HIS A 6 20.09 -17.27 3.40
N VAL A 7 18.84 -17.70 3.59
CA VAL A 7 17.91 -17.88 2.49
C VAL A 7 17.59 -16.46 2.01
N ALA A 8 17.88 -16.20 0.73
CA ALA A 8 17.55 -14.92 0.13
C ALA A 8 16.03 -14.68 0.21
N PRO A 9 15.58 -13.43 0.39
CA PRO A 9 14.17 -13.14 0.37
C PRO A 9 13.58 -13.52 -0.98
N VAL A 10 12.38 -14.08 -0.95
CA VAL A 10 11.69 -14.60 -2.15
C VAL A 10 10.50 -13.73 -2.54
N ASP A 11 9.95 -12.98 -1.58
CA ASP A 11 8.81 -12.10 -1.77
C ASP A 11 8.96 -10.77 -1.05
N LEU A 12 8.22 -9.78 -1.54
CA LEU A 12 8.05 -8.47 -0.97
C LEU A 12 6.66 -8.41 -0.32
N ASP A 13 6.61 -8.27 1.00
CA ASP A 13 5.38 -8.36 1.81
C ASP A 13 4.64 -7.04 1.93
N SER A 14 5.41 -5.97 2.10
CA SER A 14 4.92 -4.60 2.16
C SER A 14 6.01 -3.64 1.72
N TRP A 15 5.60 -2.48 1.24
CA TRP A 15 6.53 -1.47 0.77
C TRP A 15 5.92 -0.08 0.86
N ASN A 16 6.80 0.88 1.11
CA ASN A 16 6.49 2.29 1.09
C ASN A 16 7.47 2.97 0.14
N ILE A 17 6.96 3.54 -0.95
CA ILE A 17 7.80 4.13 -2.00
C ILE A 17 7.33 5.53 -2.37
N SER A 18 8.29 6.39 -2.65
CA SER A 18 8.05 7.71 -3.20
C SER A 18 8.25 7.72 -4.71
N LEU A 19 7.36 8.42 -5.40
CA LEU A 19 7.22 8.42 -6.85
C LEU A 19 6.90 9.81 -7.36
N PHE A 20 7.24 10.06 -8.62
CA PHE A 20 6.57 11.10 -9.39
C PHE A 20 5.16 10.62 -9.80
N PRO A 21 4.18 11.51 -10.03
CA PRO A 21 2.83 11.08 -10.41
C PRO A 21 2.80 10.15 -11.63
N GLU A 22 3.62 10.41 -12.65
CA GLU A 22 3.71 9.59 -13.87
C GLU A 22 4.22 8.17 -13.63
N ASP A 23 5.05 7.96 -12.59
CA ASP A 23 5.57 6.64 -12.27
C ASP A 23 4.44 5.69 -11.82
N LEU A 24 3.28 6.21 -11.38
CA LEU A 24 2.09 5.39 -11.08
C LEU A 24 1.63 4.57 -12.29
N LEU A 25 1.74 5.12 -13.50
CA LEU A 25 1.34 4.46 -14.73
C LEU A 25 2.28 3.30 -15.11
N GLY A 26 3.46 3.24 -14.48
CA GLY A 26 4.35 2.08 -14.56
C GLY A 26 3.96 0.95 -13.59
N LEU A 27 3.23 1.27 -12.51
CA LEU A 27 2.77 0.32 -11.50
C LEU A 27 1.34 -0.16 -11.77
N LEU A 28 0.48 0.70 -12.32
CA LEU A 28 -0.95 0.49 -12.50
C LEU A 28 -1.35 0.83 -13.93
N THR A 29 -2.36 0.16 -14.47
CA THR A 29 -2.88 0.53 -15.78
C THR A 29 -3.69 1.83 -15.69
N PRO A 30 -3.72 2.66 -16.75
CA PRO A 30 -4.45 3.94 -16.76
C PRO A 30 -5.92 3.83 -16.35
N GLU A 31 -6.58 2.71 -16.67
CA GLU A 31 -7.99 2.44 -16.40
C GLU A 31 -8.25 1.87 -15.00
N THR A 32 -7.20 1.59 -14.22
CA THR A 32 -7.33 1.04 -12.88
C THR A 32 -8.22 1.98 -12.04
N PRO A 33 -9.29 1.48 -11.41
CA PRO A 33 -10.14 2.29 -10.55
C PRO A 33 -9.40 2.64 -9.25
N LEU A 34 -9.44 3.91 -8.89
CA LEU A 34 -8.90 4.50 -7.67
C LEU A 34 -10.06 5.09 -6.86
N GLU A 35 -10.18 4.70 -5.60
CA GLU A 35 -11.15 5.29 -4.67
C GLU A 35 -10.54 6.55 -4.02
N LEU A 36 -11.19 7.70 -4.12
CA LEU A 36 -10.77 8.91 -3.40
C LEU A 36 -11.09 8.78 -1.92
N VAL A 37 -10.09 9.03 -1.07
CA VAL A 37 -10.19 8.72 0.36
C VAL A 37 -11.01 9.77 1.11
N SER A 38 -11.99 9.28 1.88
CA SER A 38 -12.81 10.10 2.79
C SER A 38 -12.58 9.84 4.27
N HIS A 39 -11.95 8.72 4.61
CA HIS A 39 -11.57 8.36 5.97
C HIS A 39 -10.10 7.91 5.99
N SER A 40 -9.26 8.58 6.78
CA SER A 40 -7.83 8.22 6.85
C SER A 40 -7.59 7.17 7.94
N SER A 41 -6.94 6.05 7.57
CA SER A 41 -6.54 4.97 8.49
C SER A 41 -5.13 5.19 9.07
N VAL A 42 -4.88 6.38 9.63
CA VAL A 42 -3.54 6.81 10.09
C VAL A 42 -2.90 5.82 11.08
N SER A 43 -3.72 5.13 11.89
CA SER A 43 -3.23 4.22 12.95
C SER A 43 -2.66 2.89 12.45
N ILE A 44 -2.85 2.52 11.18
CA ILE A 44 -2.51 1.19 10.65
C ILE A 44 -1.18 1.18 9.90
N LEU A 45 -0.73 2.33 9.38
CA LEU A 45 0.45 2.40 8.53
C LEU A 45 1.76 2.59 9.31
N ARG A 46 2.77 1.78 8.98
CA ARG A 46 4.16 1.93 9.43
C ARG A 46 4.99 2.51 8.30
N ASP A 47 5.24 3.81 8.34
CA ASP A 47 6.09 4.49 7.36
C ASP A 47 7.04 5.47 8.05
N ASP A 48 7.96 6.05 7.28
CA ASP A 48 8.88 7.08 7.75
C ASP A 48 8.10 8.27 8.36
N PRO A 49 8.49 8.77 9.56
CA PRO A 49 7.83 9.88 10.23
C PRO A 49 7.70 11.15 9.39
N PHE A 50 8.56 11.34 8.37
CA PHE A 50 8.48 12.45 7.42
C PHE A 50 7.11 12.52 6.71
N PHE A 51 6.47 11.37 6.47
CA PHE A 51 5.19 11.30 5.75
C PHE A 51 3.95 11.26 6.66
N LYS A 52 4.11 11.39 7.98
CA LYS A 52 3.03 11.13 8.95
C LYS A 52 1.76 11.98 8.72
N ASP A 53 1.96 13.23 8.29
CA ASP A 53 0.87 14.22 8.12
C ASP A 53 0.37 14.29 6.67
N TRP A 54 0.87 13.42 5.79
CA TRP A 54 0.47 13.42 4.37
C TRP A 54 -0.98 12.95 4.21
N VAL A 55 -1.64 13.53 3.22
CA VAL A 55 -3.06 13.33 2.95
C VAL A 55 -3.24 12.07 2.12
N PHE A 56 -4.09 11.17 2.60
CA PHE A 56 -4.60 10.03 1.85
C PHE A 56 -5.49 10.57 0.73
N ALA A 57 -5.01 10.44 -0.50
CA ALA A 57 -5.62 11.00 -1.69
C ALA A 57 -6.41 9.94 -2.46
N GLY A 58 -5.89 8.73 -2.53
CA GLY A 58 -6.60 7.63 -3.17
C GLY A 58 -6.17 6.26 -2.65
N ASP A 59 -7.09 5.31 -2.70
CA ASP A 59 -6.91 3.93 -2.29
C ASP A 59 -7.18 2.97 -3.45
N ILE A 60 -6.32 1.96 -3.54
CA ILE A 60 -6.44 0.80 -4.42
C ILE A 60 -6.18 -0.46 -3.59
N HIS A 61 -5.15 -1.25 -3.92
CA HIS A 61 -4.55 -2.30 -3.08
C HIS A 61 -3.53 -1.76 -2.08
N GLY A 62 -3.51 -0.44 -1.90
CA GLY A 62 -2.60 0.33 -1.07
C GLY A 62 -3.05 1.78 -1.03
N HIS A 63 -2.34 2.59 -0.25
CA HIS A 63 -2.66 3.99 -0.03
C HIS A 63 -1.75 4.89 -0.87
N ILE A 64 -2.34 5.83 -1.59
CA ILE A 64 -1.64 6.92 -2.28
C ILE A 64 -1.81 8.20 -1.48
N ARG A 65 -0.70 8.80 -1.10
CA ARG A 65 -0.63 10.00 -0.27
C ARG A 65 0.08 11.16 -0.97
N ILE A 66 -0.34 12.36 -0.64
CA ILE A 66 0.19 13.62 -1.16
C ILE A 66 0.52 14.59 -0.03
N HIS A 67 1.42 15.53 -0.29
CA HIS A 67 1.71 16.59 0.67
C HIS A 67 0.44 17.45 0.94
N PRO A 68 0.19 17.91 2.19
CA PRO A 68 -1.03 18.66 2.55
C PRO A 68 -1.31 19.91 1.72
N SER A 69 -0.27 20.57 1.21
CA SER A 69 -0.43 21.75 0.33
C SER A 69 -1.20 21.44 -0.96
N TYR A 70 -1.21 20.19 -1.41
CA TYR A 70 -1.89 19.77 -2.63
C TYR A 70 -3.35 19.35 -2.42
N LYS A 71 -3.80 19.19 -1.17
CA LYS A 71 -5.15 18.69 -0.88
C LYS A 71 -6.26 19.52 -1.52
N ALA A 72 -6.30 20.83 -1.25
CA ALA A 72 -7.32 21.71 -1.80
C ALA A 72 -7.17 21.90 -3.33
N PRO A 73 -5.96 22.17 -3.86
CA PRO A 73 -5.75 22.23 -5.31
C PRO A 73 -6.20 20.96 -6.05
N LEU A 74 -5.91 19.76 -5.52
CA LEU A 74 -6.28 18.51 -6.16
C LEU A 74 -7.79 18.35 -6.26
N VAL A 75 -8.53 18.63 -5.19
CA VAL A 75 -9.99 18.55 -5.21
C VAL A 75 -10.58 19.57 -6.19
N GLN A 76 -10.05 20.79 -6.25
CA GLN A 76 -10.47 21.80 -7.23
C GLN A 76 -10.20 21.36 -8.68
N SER A 77 -9.03 20.78 -8.94
CA SER A 77 -8.70 20.24 -10.26
C SER A 77 -9.66 19.12 -10.67
N LEU A 78 -9.97 18.20 -9.76
CA LEU A 78 -10.92 17.11 -9.99
C LEU A 78 -12.36 17.61 -10.19
N GLN A 79 -12.79 18.65 -9.49
CA GLN A 79 -14.10 19.30 -9.71
C GLN A 79 -14.21 19.89 -11.12
N GLY A 80 -13.11 20.35 -11.71
CA GLY A 80 -13.03 20.79 -13.11
C GLY A 80 -13.42 19.70 -14.12
N ASN A 81 -13.36 18.43 -13.73
CA ASN A 81 -13.80 17.28 -14.53
C ASN A 81 -15.27 16.92 -14.30
N ASN A 82 -16.09 17.87 -13.84
CA ASN A 82 -17.51 17.70 -13.49
C ASN A 82 -17.76 16.69 -12.36
N LEU A 83 -16.79 16.49 -11.47
CA LEU A 83 -16.96 15.67 -10.27
C LEU A 83 -17.53 16.52 -9.13
N ALA A 84 -18.63 16.06 -8.55
CA ALA A 84 -19.24 16.70 -7.37
C ALA A 84 -18.49 16.28 -6.10
N LEU A 85 -17.37 16.95 -5.82
CA LEU A 85 -16.53 16.66 -4.65
C LEU A 85 -16.65 17.76 -3.60
N GLU A 86 -16.54 17.38 -2.33
CA GLU A 86 -16.37 18.31 -1.22
C GLU A 86 -15.09 17.96 -0.46
N LEU A 87 -14.36 18.97 0.02
CA LEU A 87 -13.13 18.74 0.78
C LEU A 87 -13.43 18.08 2.13
N SER A 88 -12.62 17.07 2.51
CA SER A 88 -12.73 16.48 3.85
C SER A 88 -12.32 17.48 4.93
N PRO A 89 -13.04 17.57 6.07
CA PRO A 89 -12.65 18.39 7.20
C PRO A 89 -11.46 17.78 7.96
N PHE A 90 -11.20 16.48 7.77
CA PHE A 90 -10.06 15.80 8.37
C PHE A 90 -8.79 16.10 7.59
N PRO A 91 -7.70 16.61 8.20
CA PRO A 91 -6.50 17.03 7.49
C PRO A 91 -5.93 15.95 6.57
N THR A 92 -5.95 14.69 7.01
CA THR A 92 -5.36 13.53 6.34
C THR A 92 -6.27 12.82 5.34
N ALA A 93 -7.54 13.20 5.18
CA ALA A 93 -8.42 12.65 4.14
C ALA A 93 -8.67 13.68 3.04
N LEU A 94 -8.89 13.24 1.80
CA LEU A 94 -9.03 14.15 0.65
C LEU A 94 -10.44 14.75 0.56
N ILE A 95 -11.46 13.90 0.45
CA ILE A 95 -12.84 14.30 0.15
C ILE A 95 -13.83 13.92 1.27
N LYS A 96 -15.06 14.45 1.21
CA LYS A 96 -16.22 13.84 1.86
C LYS A 96 -16.93 12.90 0.88
N GLY A 97 -17.42 11.76 1.38
CA GLY A 97 -18.20 10.81 0.58
C GLY A 97 -17.37 9.68 -0.03
N ASN A 98 -17.85 9.12 -1.14
CA ASN A 98 -17.16 8.05 -1.86
C ASN A 98 -17.18 8.39 -3.35
N GLN A 99 -16.00 8.47 -3.97
CA GLN A 99 -15.87 8.69 -5.41
C GLN A 99 -14.76 7.79 -5.95
N HIS A 100 -15.06 7.10 -7.04
CA HIS A 100 -14.07 6.37 -7.81
C HIS A 100 -13.71 7.12 -9.09
N ILE A 101 -12.44 7.16 -9.43
CA ILE A 101 -11.91 7.72 -10.69
C ILE A 101 -10.87 6.75 -11.27
N SER A 102 -10.43 6.96 -12.50
CA SER A 102 -9.30 6.19 -13.05
C SER A 102 -7.97 6.76 -12.57
N ILE A 103 -6.92 5.93 -12.54
CA ILE A 103 -5.54 6.39 -12.27
C ILE A 103 -5.14 7.48 -13.26
N ASN A 104 -5.51 7.37 -14.54
CA ASN A 104 -5.19 8.40 -15.53
C ASN A 104 -5.76 9.77 -15.13
N THR A 105 -7.05 9.84 -14.80
CA THR A 105 -7.70 11.09 -14.34
C THR A 105 -7.03 11.65 -13.09
N PHE A 106 -6.60 10.77 -12.18
CA PHE A 106 -5.90 11.17 -10.97
C PHE A 106 -4.51 11.76 -11.27
N VAL A 107 -3.72 11.12 -12.13
CA VAL A 107 -2.39 11.59 -12.54
C VAL A 107 -2.49 12.92 -13.29
N ASP A 108 -3.45 13.05 -14.22
CA ASP A 108 -3.70 14.31 -14.94
C ASP A 108 -4.02 15.45 -13.98
N ALA A 109 -4.84 15.20 -12.95
CA ALA A 109 -5.17 16.19 -11.93
C ALA A 109 -3.96 16.55 -11.04
N LEU A 110 -3.09 15.58 -10.71
CA LEU A 110 -1.85 15.82 -9.98
C LEU A 110 -0.88 16.69 -10.80
N HIS A 111 -0.74 16.43 -12.10
CA HIS A 111 0.08 17.25 -13.00
C HIS A 111 -0.49 18.66 -13.15
N ALA A 112 -1.81 18.80 -13.28
CA ALA A 112 -2.47 20.10 -13.42
C ALA A 112 -2.21 21.04 -12.23
N ILE A 113 -2.01 20.49 -11.02
CA ILE A 113 -1.69 21.27 -9.81
C ILE A 113 -0.18 21.39 -9.54
N GLY A 114 0.67 20.87 -10.42
CA GLY A 114 2.12 20.84 -10.23
C GLY A 114 2.55 19.96 -9.05
N CYS A 115 1.81 18.90 -8.74
CA CYS A 115 2.24 17.90 -7.78
C CYS A 115 3.44 17.15 -8.35
N THR A 116 4.53 17.12 -7.59
CA THR A 116 5.80 16.52 -8.03
C THR A 116 6.16 15.26 -7.24
N HIS A 117 5.50 15.01 -6.11
CA HIS A 117 5.86 13.90 -5.23
C HIS A 117 4.59 13.28 -4.65
N ILE A 118 4.49 11.96 -4.76
CA ILE A 118 3.49 11.16 -4.06
C ILE A 118 4.17 10.08 -3.23
N ARG A 119 3.45 9.55 -2.25
CA ARG A 119 3.89 8.44 -1.41
C ARG A 119 2.89 7.29 -1.55
N VAL A 120 3.36 6.12 -1.94
CA VAL A 120 2.53 4.93 -2.10
C VAL A 120 2.92 3.93 -1.02
N ASN A 121 1.93 3.40 -0.33
CA ASN A 121 2.10 2.43 0.73
C ASN A 121 1.25 1.20 0.43
N ALA A 122 1.88 0.05 0.27
CA ALA A 122 1.18 -1.20 0.04
C ALA A 122 1.50 -2.20 1.16
N TYR A 123 0.45 -2.73 1.80
CA TYR A 123 0.55 -3.77 2.80
C TYR A 123 -0.25 -4.98 2.32
N GLY A 124 0.39 -6.15 2.26
CA GLY A 124 -0.26 -7.37 1.79
C GLY A 124 -0.32 -7.50 0.26
N TRP A 125 0.23 -6.53 -0.48
CA TRP A 125 0.50 -6.70 -1.90
C TRP A 125 1.82 -7.47 -2.08
N LYS A 126 1.70 -8.79 -1.94
CA LYS A 126 2.80 -9.74 -2.07
C LYS A 126 3.27 -9.86 -3.51
N GLU A 127 4.56 -9.65 -3.73
CA GLU A 127 5.18 -9.82 -5.05
C GLU A 127 6.46 -10.62 -4.95
N THR A 128 6.62 -11.61 -5.84
CA THR A 128 7.82 -12.45 -5.88
C THR A 128 8.97 -11.70 -6.55
N LEU A 129 10.14 -11.70 -5.92
CA LEU A 129 11.29 -10.89 -6.37
C LEU A 129 11.99 -11.47 -7.61
N ASP A 130 12.06 -12.81 -7.71
CA ASP A 130 12.79 -13.54 -8.76
C ASP A 130 11.86 -14.49 -9.52
N ILE A 131 11.02 -13.96 -10.43
CA ILE A 131 10.28 -14.80 -11.38
C ILE A 131 11.03 -14.78 -12.74
N PRO A 132 11.63 -15.90 -13.17
CA PRO A 132 12.26 -16.00 -14.48
C PRO A 132 11.29 -15.64 -15.61
N GLY A 133 11.69 -14.71 -16.49
CA GLY A 133 10.89 -14.29 -17.65
C GLY A 133 9.81 -13.24 -17.36
N ARG A 134 9.65 -12.80 -16.11
CA ARG A 134 8.78 -11.65 -15.76
C ARG A 134 9.63 -10.39 -15.62
N ARG A 135 9.16 -9.27 -16.18
CA ARG A 135 9.79 -7.97 -15.91
C ARG A 135 9.59 -7.68 -14.41
N PRO A 136 10.66 -7.38 -13.65
CA PRO A 136 10.51 -6.97 -12.26
C PRO A 136 9.59 -5.74 -12.20
N LEU A 137 8.66 -5.72 -11.24
CA LEU A 137 7.94 -4.49 -10.91
C LEU A 137 8.99 -3.44 -10.51
N SER A 138 9.00 -2.32 -11.22
CA SER A 138 9.95 -1.24 -10.96
C SER A 138 9.46 -0.43 -9.77
N TYR A 139 9.82 -0.86 -8.57
CA TYR A 139 9.44 -0.15 -7.36
C TYR A 139 10.31 1.07 -7.12
N GLY A 140 9.65 2.23 -7.08
CA GLY A 140 10.31 3.49 -6.80
C GLY A 140 11.10 4.00 -8.01
N ASN A 141 11.38 5.30 -7.98
CA ASN A 141 12.30 5.94 -8.90
C ASN A 141 13.57 6.31 -8.12
N PRO A 142 14.76 5.76 -8.46
CA PRO A 142 15.99 6.01 -7.70
C PRO A 142 16.45 7.46 -7.77
N LEU A 143 15.96 8.22 -8.76
CA LEU A 143 16.25 9.65 -8.91
C LEU A 143 15.28 10.53 -8.11
N HIS A 144 14.23 9.95 -7.52
CA HIS A 144 13.27 10.69 -6.73
C HIS A 144 13.94 11.23 -5.45
N PRO A 145 13.76 12.52 -5.08
CA PRO A 145 14.46 13.13 -3.94
C PRO A 145 14.28 12.37 -2.61
N HIS A 146 13.09 11.78 -2.40
CA HIS A 146 12.76 11.01 -1.20
C HIS A 146 12.98 9.50 -1.36
N ALA A 147 13.68 9.02 -2.40
CA ALA A 147 13.91 7.59 -2.60
C ALA A 147 14.66 6.93 -1.43
N HIS A 148 15.52 7.69 -0.75
CA HIS A 148 16.25 7.25 0.44
C HIS A 148 15.35 6.98 1.67
N LEU A 149 14.08 7.41 1.64
CA LEU A 149 13.07 7.15 2.65
C LEU A 149 12.15 5.97 2.27
N ASN A 150 12.45 5.27 1.15
CA ASN A 150 11.71 4.09 0.77
C ASN A 150 12.04 2.93 1.71
N THR A 151 11.02 2.16 2.09
CA THR A 151 11.17 1.00 2.97
C THR A 151 10.50 -0.20 2.34
N PHE A 152 11.13 -1.36 2.47
CA PHE A 152 10.67 -2.62 1.91
C PHE A 152 10.74 -3.69 3.00
N ASP A 153 9.67 -4.47 3.12
CA ASP A 153 9.60 -5.64 4.01
C ASP A 153 9.77 -6.91 3.18
N LEU A 154 10.93 -7.54 3.32
CA LEU A 154 11.34 -8.66 2.48
C LEU A 154 11.09 -10.00 3.20
N GLY A 155 10.20 -10.79 2.63
CA GLY A 155 9.77 -12.08 3.13
C GLY A 155 10.73 -13.21 2.73
N THR A 156 10.95 -14.14 3.66
CA THR A 156 11.70 -15.37 3.41
C THR A 156 10.85 -16.57 3.81
N HIS A 157 10.67 -17.50 2.87
CA HIS A 157 9.97 -18.74 3.13
C HIS A 157 10.96 -19.82 3.57
N TYR A 158 10.64 -20.54 4.65
CA TYR A 158 11.38 -21.74 5.05
C TYR A 158 10.46 -22.95 4.96
N HIS A 159 10.96 -24.02 4.35
CA HIS A 159 10.24 -25.29 4.33
C HIS A 159 10.32 -25.95 5.71
N SER A 160 9.17 -26.30 6.25
CA SER A 160 9.04 -27.10 7.48
C SER A 160 8.09 -28.25 7.21
N SER A 161 8.50 -29.47 7.58
CA SER A 161 7.61 -30.64 7.62
C SER A 161 6.70 -30.65 8.85
N ALA A 162 6.97 -29.76 9.83
CA ALA A 162 6.14 -29.57 10.99
C ALA A 162 5.07 -28.50 10.72
N ILE A 163 3.82 -28.80 11.07
CA ILE A 163 2.74 -27.82 11.14
C ILE A 163 2.90 -27.06 12.46
N THR A 164 3.29 -25.79 12.39
CA THR A 164 3.37 -24.91 13.57
C THR A 164 1.96 -24.52 13.99
N LEU A 165 1.44 -25.16 15.02
CA LEU A 165 0.14 -24.86 15.60
C LEU A 165 0.28 -23.72 16.62
N LEU A 166 -0.34 -22.57 16.33
CA LEU A 166 -0.33 -21.43 17.23
C LEU A 166 -1.54 -21.50 18.17
N SER A 167 -1.26 -21.57 19.47
CA SER A 167 -2.28 -21.33 20.50
C SER A 167 -2.29 -19.84 20.85
N PRO A 168 -3.46 -19.23 21.12
CA PRO A 168 -3.53 -17.85 21.59
C PRO A 168 -2.65 -17.66 22.83
N ARG A 169 -1.81 -16.62 22.83
CA ARG A 169 -0.93 -16.28 23.96
C ARG A 169 -1.70 -16.00 25.26
N HIS A 170 -2.94 -15.50 25.12
CA HIS A 170 -3.87 -15.28 26.22
C HIS A 170 -5.14 -16.10 25.99
N ARG A 171 -5.53 -16.92 26.97
CA ARG A 171 -6.78 -17.67 26.94
C ARG A 171 -7.91 -16.76 27.39
N ASP A 172 -8.73 -16.30 26.46
CA ASP A 172 -10.01 -15.64 26.77
C ASP A 172 -11.08 -16.74 26.91
N PRO A 173 -11.84 -16.81 28.02
CA PRO A 173 -12.90 -17.80 28.21
C PRO A 173 -14.05 -17.68 27.19
N ARG A 174 -14.14 -16.58 26.45
CA ARG A 174 -15.08 -16.41 25.31
C ARG A 174 -14.58 -17.04 24.02
N ILE A 175 -13.29 -17.37 23.93
CA ILE A 175 -12.68 -17.97 22.74
C ILE A 175 -12.54 -19.47 22.98
N LYS A 176 -13.36 -20.25 22.28
CA LYS A 176 -13.29 -21.71 22.29
C LYS A 176 -12.23 -22.18 21.29
N VAL A 177 -11.09 -22.65 21.81
CA VAL A 177 -10.02 -23.24 21.00
C VAL A 177 -10.30 -24.73 20.82
N TYR A 178 -10.36 -25.18 19.58
CA TYR A 178 -10.50 -26.60 19.26
C TYR A 178 -9.10 -27.21 19.06
N PRO A 179 -8.86 -28.45 19.55
CA PRO A 179 -7.65 -29.16 19.20
C PRO A 179 -7.63 -29.40 17.67
N PRO A 180 -6.46 -29.39 17.04
CA PRO A 180 -6.37 -29.72 15.62
C PRO A 180 -6.90 -31.15 15.41
N LEU A 181 -7.79 -31.31 14.44
CA LEU A 181 -8.25 -32.62 14.01
C LEU A 181 -7.04 -33.42 13.52
N THR A 182 -6.71 -34.49 14.24
CA THR A 182 -5.75 -35.53 13.81
C THR A 182 -6.28 -36.27 12.57
N PRO A 183 -5.43 -37.03 11.83
CA PRO A 183 -5.59 -37.25 10.39
C PRO A 183 -6.91 -37.89 9.97
N ILE A 184 -7.38 -37.50 8.79
CA ILE A 184 -8.45 -38.17 8.04
C ILE A 184 -8.08 -39.65 7.85
N GLY A 185 -9.00 -40.57 8.19
CA GLY A 185 -8.91 -41.98 7.79
C GLY A 185 -8.62 -43.01 8.88
N LYS A 186 -8.82 -42.71 10.16
CA LYS A 186 -8.89 -43.76 11.22
C LYS A 186 -10.27 -43.76 11.88
N GLY A 187 -11.27 -44.06 11.07
CA GLY A 187 -12.60 -44.44 11.55
C GLY A 187 -12.58 -45.74 12.33
#